data_AF-A0AAV0MIN2-F1
#
_entry.id   AF-A0AAV0MIN2-F1
#
_cell.length_a   1.000
_cell.length_b   1.000
_cell.length_c   1.000
_cell.angle_alpha   90.00
_cell.angle_beta   90.00
_cell.angle_gamma   90.00
#
_symmetry.space_group_name_H-M   'P 1'
#
loop_
_entity.id
_entity.type
_entity.pdbx_description
1 polymer ?
#
loop_
_entity_poly.entity_id
_entity_poly.type
_entity_poly.pdbx_seq_one_letter_code
_entity_poly.pdbx_strand_id
1 'polypeptide(L)'
;MVAVTEAAAVDRHECLKWLDSKKPNSVIYLCFGSESEFTAAQNSELAAGLEGSGQGFVWVVKRREDLPDGFEERVEGQGLVIEGWAPQLLILGHAAVGGFVTHCGWNSVVEAIAAGVPMVTWPLAAEQFFNEKLVSKVLRVGVEVGARRWVRLVGDFVRKEAVEKAVREVMVGERAEEMRSMTGKLGGMARSALEEGGSSLRDLSWFIEEFISKKKA
;
A
#
# COMPACT_ATOMS: atom_id res chain seq x y z
N MET A 1 -5.78 -17.70 2.03
CA MET A 1 -6.61 -18.04 3.20
C MET A 1 -6.88 -16.72 3.91
N VAL A 2 -8.12 -16.22 3.88
CA VAL A 2 -8.47 -14.98 4.58
C VAL A 2 -8.42 -15.30 6.06
N ALA A 3 -7.42 -14.79 6.77
CA ALA A 3 -7.40 -14.82 8.22
C ALA A 3 -8.52 -13.88 8.69
N VAL A 4 -9.72 -14.44 8.88
CA VAL A 4 -10.75 -13.83 9.70
C VAL A 4 -10.35 -14.15 11.14
N THR A 5 -10.27 -13.11 11.98
CA THR A 5 -10.03 -13.11 13.45
C THR A 5 -8.59 -12.96 13.97
N GLU A 6 -7.88 -11.91 13.57
CA GLU A 6 -7.06 -11.16 14.54
C GLU A 6 -7.71 -9.79 14.73
N ALA A 7 -8.04 -9.44 15.96
CA ALA A 7 -8.53 -8.10 16.27
C ALA A 7 -7.44 -7.10 15.84
N ALA A 8 -7.83 -6.03 15.14
CA ALA A 8 -6.90 -4.96 14.79
C ALA A 8 -6.18 -4.48 16.06
N ALA A 9 -4.85 -4.39 16.05
CA ALA A 9 -4.11 -4.01 17.26
C ALA A 9 -4.29 -2.53 17.62
N VAL A 10 -4.81 -1.73 16.68
CA VAL A 10 -5.33 -0.38 16.92
C VAL A 10 -6.84 -0.41 16.68
N ASP A 11 -7.61 0.19 17.58
CA ASP A 11 -9.04 0.33 17.39
C ASP A 11 -9.30 1.05 16.06
N ARG A 12 -10.15 0.46 15.22
CA ARG A 12 -10.52 1.01 13.91
C ARG A 12 -10.93 2.47 14.04
N HIS A 13 -11.61 2.82 15.12
CA HIS A 13 -12.05 4.17 15.40
C HIS A 13 -10.89 5.13 15.67
N GLU A 14 -9.84 4.70 16.38
CA GLU A 14 -8.65 5.52 16.65
C GLU A 14 -7.85 5.80 15.38
N CYS A 15 -7.66 4.78 14.53
CA CYS A 15 -6.98 4.94 13.25
C CYS A 15 -7.71 5.96 12.34
N LEU A 16 -9.03 5.84 12.23
CA LEU A 16 -9.84 6.77 11.45
C LEU A 16 -9.82 8.17 12.05
N LYS A 17 -9.98 8.32 13.36
CA LYS A 17 -9.91 9.62 14.03
C LYS A 17 -8.57 10.32 13.81
N TRP A 18 -7.47 9.56 13.81
CA TRP A 18 -6.15 10.12 13.49
C TRP A 18 -6.08 10.57 12.03
N LEU A 19 -6.58 9.76 11.08
CA LEU A 19 -6.62 10.10 9.66
C LEU A 19 -7.53 11.32 9.37
N ASP A 20 -8.68 11.43 10.05
CA ASP A 20 -9.61 12.56 9.95
C ASP A 20 -8.97 13.88 10.38
N SER A 21 -7.95 13.84 11.24
CA SER A 21 -7.20 15.03 11.66
C SER A 21 -6.21 15.54 10.61
N LYS A 22 -5.98 14.79 9.52
CA LYS A 22 -4.97 15.09 8.50
C LYS A 22 -5.57 15.77 7.28
N LYS A 23 -4.71 16.49 6.55
CA LYS A 23 -5.12 17.11 5.29
C LYS A 23 -5.29 16.03 4.22
N PRO A 24 -6.14 16.27 3.20
CA PRO A 24 -6.22 15.37 2.06
C PRO A 24 -4.86 15.14 1.41
N ASN A 25 -4.60 13.91 0.97
CA ASN A 25 -3.35 13.49 0.33
C ASN A 25 -2.05 13.79 1.11
N SER A 26 -2.11 13.93 2.45
CA SER A 26 -0.94 14.27 3.27
C SER A 26 -0.34 13.09 4.05
N VAL A 27 -0.90 11.89 3.90
CA VAL A 27 -0.48 10.68 4.61
C VAL A 27 -0.01 9.62 3.62
N ILE A 28 1.16 9.04 3.87
CA ILE A 28 1.61 7.82 3.19
C ILE A 28 1.32 6.59 4.05
N TYR A 29 0.66 5.60 3.48
CA TYR A 29 0.41 4.33 4.15
C TYR A 29 1.55 3.35 3.85
N LEU A 30 1.99 2.56 4.83
CA LEU A 30 3.02 1.54 4.66
C LEU A 30 2.55 0.21 5.21
N CYS A 31 2.45 -0.79 4.33
CA CYS A 31 2.10 -2.16 4.69
C CYS A 31 2.71 -3.15 3.72
N PHE A 32 3.39 -4.14 4.27
CA PHE A 32 4.10 -5.17 3.50
C PHE A 32 3.40 -6.54 3.56
N GLY A 33 2.14 -6.56 4.00
CA GLY A 33 1.33 -7.78 4.06
C GLY A 33 1.59 -8.65 5.29
N SER A 34 0.93 -9.82 5.32
CA SER A 34 0.94 -10.71 6.48
C SER A 34 2.24 -11.51 6.64
N GLU A 35 2.97 -11.76 5.56
CA GLU A 35 4.08 -12.73 5.53
C GLU A 35 5.47 -12.10 5.46
N SER A 36 5.56 -10.77 5.49
CA SER A 36 6.82 -10.06 5.34
C SER A 36 7.34 -9.58 6.69
N GLU A 37 8.62 -9.82 6.91
CA GLU A 37 9.39 -9.31 8.04
C GLU A 37 10.61 -8.55 7.51
N PHE A 38 11.04 -7.55 8.25
CA PHE A 38 12.27 -6.80 7.97
C PHE A 38 13.19 -6.92 9.19
N THR A 39 14.49 -6.85 8.94
CA THR A 39 15.45 -6.78 10.05
C THR A 39 15.36 -5.44 10.77
N ALA A 40 15.76 -5.39 12.05
CA ALA A 40 15.85 -4.15 12.81
C ALA A 40 16.71 -3.08 12.12
N ALA A 41 17.78 -3.50 11.41
CA ALA A 41 18.60 -2.60 10.61
C ALA A 41 17.81 -1.98 9.45
N GLN A 42 16.99 -2.76 8.74
CA GLN A 42 16.16 -2.24 7.67
C GLN A 42 15.00 -1.38 8.19
N ASN A 43 14.39 -1.72 9.33
CA ASN A 43 13.39 -0.88 9.99
C ASN A 43 13.99 0.46 10.45
N SER A 44 15.24 0.47 10.90
CA SER A 44 15.96 1.71 11.22
C SER A 44 16.13 2.63 10.01
N GLU A 45 16.52 2.08 8.86
CA GLU A 45 16.61 2.87 7.61
C GLU A 45 15.23 3.35 7.14
N LEU A 46 14.19 2.52 7.29
CA LEU A 46 12.82 2.87 6.91
C LEU A 46 12.27 3.99 7.81
N ALA A 47 12.44 3.87 9.12
CA ALA A 47 12.10 4.89 10.11
C ALA A 47 12.79 6.23 9.80
N ALA A 48 14.11 6.20 9.59
CA ALA A 48 14.87 7.41 9.27
C ALA A 48 14.45 8.04 7.93
N GLY A 49 14.11 7.21 6.92
CA GLY A 49 13.61 7.69 5.64
C GLY A 49 12.22 8.33 5.73
N LEU A 50 11.34 7.77 6.58
CA LEU A 50 10.03 8.36 6.87
C LEU A 50 10.17 9.70 7.59
N GLU A 51 11.00 9.77 8.64
CA GLU A 51 11.31 11.02 9.35
C GLU A 51 11.84 12.08 8.38
N GLY A 52 12.85 11.74 7.56
CA GLY A 52 13.44 12.64 6.57
C GLY A 52 12.49 13.11 5.47
N SER A 53 11.46 12.30 5.16
CA SER A 53 10.47 12.68 4.14
C SER A 53 9.57 13.85 4.56
N GLY A 54 9.41 14.06 5.88
CA GLY A 54 8.50 15.04 6.46
C GLY A 54 7.01 14.79 6.15
N GLN A 55 6.66 13.62 5.60
CA GLN A 55 5.27 13.26 5.30
C GLN A 55 4.61 12.66 6.54
N GLY A 56 3.31 12.88 6.69
CA GLY A 56 2.53 12.11 7.65
C GLY A 56 2.49 10.65 7.20
N PHE A 57 2.46 9.70 8.12
CA PHE A 57 2.45 8.28 7.74
C PHE A 57 1.61 7.40 8.66
N VAL A 58 1.10 6.32 8.10
CA VAL A 58 0.58 5.17 8.86
C VAL A 58 1.46 3.98 8.53
N TRP A 59 2.17 3.43 9.50
CA TRP A 59 3.07 2.28 9.29
C TRP A 59 2.58 1.07 10.07
N VAL A 60 2.26 0.00 9.34
CA VAL A 60 1.95 -1.31 9.91
C VAL A 60 3.24 -2.10 10.13
N VAL A 61 3.54 -2.41 11.38
CA VAL A 61 4.71 -3.17 11.81
C VAL A 61 4.30 -4.52 12.39
N LYS A 62 5.19 -5.51 12.35
CA LYS A 62 4.93 -6.82 12.96
C LYS A 62 5.01 -6.77 14.47
N ARG A 63 6.06 -6.14 14.97
CA ARG A 63 6.32 -5.91 16.39
C ARG A 63 6.90 -4.51 16.55
N ARG A 64 6.39 -3.73 17.49
CA ARG A 64 6.93 -2.41 17.83
C ARG A 64 8.37 -2.49 18.35
N GLU A 65 8.74 -3.62 18.95
CA GLU A 65 10.10 -3.92 19.39
C GLU A 65 11.13 -3.90 18.26
N ASP A 66 10.72 -4.04 17.00
CA ASP A 66 11.62 -3.98 15.84
C ASP A 66 11.87 -2.53 15.36
N LEU A 67 11.29 -1.51 16.03
CA LEU A 67 11.47 -0.09 15.72
C LEU A 67 12.64 0.51 16.49
N PRO A 68 13.27 1.59 15.98
CA PRO A 68 14.30 2.30 16.72
C PRO A 68 13.76 2.88 18.04
N ASP A 69 14.58 2.83 19.09
CA ASP A 69 14.26 3.44 20.37
C ASP A 69 13.82 4.90 20.21
N GLY A 70 12.73 5.28 20.87
CA GLY A 70 12.21 6.64 20.84
C GLY A 70 11.51 7.04 19.53
N PHE A 71 11.28 6.12 18.59
CA PHE A 71 10.73 6.46 17.27
C PHE A 71 9.32 7.05 17.35
N GLU A 72 8.42 6.41 18.09
CA GLU A 72 7.04 6.88 18.20
C GLU A 72 6.94 8.26 18.85
N GLU A 73 7.81 8.56 19.82
CA GLU A 73 7.92 9.88 20.46
C GLU A 73 8.45 10.94 19.49
N ARG A 74 9.45 10.60 18.65
CA ARG A 74 9.99 11.54 17.64
C ARG A 74 8.97 11.91 16.57
N VAL A 75 8.06 10.99 16.24
CA VAL A 75 7.06 11.17 15.18
C VAL A 75 5.66 11.47 15.73
N GLU A 76 5.54 11.81 17.01
CA GLU A 76 4.26 12.10 17.64
C GLU A 76 3.50 13.19 16.85
N GLY A 77 2.24 12.90 16.52
CA GLY A 77 1.39 13.77 15.70
C GLY A 77 1.70 13.75 14.19
N GLN A 78 2.88 13.30 13.76
CA GLN A 78 3.22 13.12 12.34
C GLN A 78 2.90 11.70 11.85
N GLY A 79 3.27 10.68 12.63
CA GLY A 79 3.11 9.27 12.30
C GLY A 79 2.10 8.55 13.19
N LEU A 80 1.54 7.45 12.68
CA LEU A 80 0.78 6.46 13.42
C LEU A 80 1.37 5.08 13.14
N VAL A 81 1.77 4.36 14.20
CA VAL A 81 2.27 3.00 14.10
C VAL A 81 1.20 2.02 14.57
N ILE A 82 0.88 1.05 13.71
CA ILE A 82 -0.07 -0.02 13.99
C ILE A 82 0.72 -1.32 14.07
N GLU A 83 0.66 -2.01 15.19
CA GLU A 83 1.24 -3.36 15.31
C GLU A 83 0.29 -4.42 14.70
N GLY A 84 0.83 -5.47 14.10
CA GLY A 84 0.03 -6.60 13.61
C GLY A 84 -0.84 -6.26 12.38
N TRP A 85 -2.15 -6.15 12.59
CA TRP A 85 -3.13 -6.00 11.51
C TRP A 85 -3.78 -4.61 11.48
N ALA A 86 -3.92 -4.06 10.27
CA ALA A 86 -4.55 -2.77 10.00
C ALA A 86 -5.72 -2.90 9.02
N PRO A 87 -6.76 -2.06 9.13
CA PRO A 87 -7.88 -2.05 8.20
C PRO A 87 -7.50 -1.41 6.85
N GLN A 88 -6.68 -2.11 6.06
CA GLN A 88 -6.06 -1.60 4.83
C GLN A 88 -7.04 -0.94 3.86
N LEU A 89 -8.18 -1.57 3.56
CA LEU A 89 -9.20 -0.98 2.68
C LEU A 89 -9.76 0.35 3.21
N LEU A 90 -9.94 0.48 4.52
CA LEU A 90 -10.40 1.72 5.13
C LEU A 90 -9.34 2.82 5.07
N ILE A 91 -8.08 2.45 5.31
CA ILE A 91 -6.96 3.39 5.23
C ILE A 91 -6.78 3.88 3.78
N LEU A 92 -6.71 2.96 2.82
CA LEU A 92 -6.56 3.29 1.39
C LEU A 92 -7.74 4.11 0.86
N GLY A 93 -8.96 3.87 1.34
CA GLY A 93 -10.14 4.63 0.96
C GLY A 93 -10.26 6.01 1.62
N HIS A 94 -9.36 6.37 2.54
CA HIS A 94 -9.45 7.62 3.29
C HIS A 94 -8.83 8.79 2.53
N ALA A 95 -9.51 9.95 2.50
CA ALA A 95 -9.08 11.13 1.73
C ALA A 95 -7.70 11.68 2.13
N ALA A 96 -7.27 11.46 3.38
CA ALA A 96 -5.95 11.84 3.86
C ALA A 96 -4.80 11.02 3.22
N VAL A 97 -5.07 9.80 2.76
CA VAL A 97 -4.03 8.92 2.21
C VAL A 97 -3.73 9.33 0.77
N GLY A 98 -2.51 9.80 0.54
CA GLY A 98 -2.01 10.27 -0.75
C GLY A 98 -1.06 9.30 -1.45
N GLY A 99 -0.62 8.25 -0.76
CA GLY A 99 0.31 7.26 -1.31
C GLY A 99 0.40 5.98 -0.48
N PHE A 100 0.91 4.92 -1.09
CA PHE A 100 1.04 3.61 -0.46
C PHE A 100 2.41 2.96 -0.73
N VAL A 101 3.20 2.73 0.30
CA VAL A 101 4.40 1.87 0.23
C VAL A 101 3.97 0.42 0.39
N THR A 102 4.23 -0.38 -0.64
CA THR A 102 3.72 -1.74 -0.71
C THR A 102 4.75 -2.74 -1.23
N HIS A 103 4.69 -3.95 -0.66
CA HIS A 103 5.38 -5.13 -1.18
C HIS A 103 4.93 -5.57 -2.58
N CYS A 104 3.93 -4.92 -3.18
CA CYS A 104 3.43 -5.21 -4.54
C CYS A 104 2.75 -6.59 -4.69
N GLY A 105 2.24 -7.19 -3.61
CA GLY A 105 1.33 -8.32 -3.71
C GLY A 105 0.06 -7.93 -4.49
N TRP A 106 -0.44 -8.81 -5.36
CA TRP A 106 -1.48 -8.44 -6.33
C TRP A 106 -2.74 -7.85 -5.71
N ASN A 107 -3.20 -8.41 -4.58
CA ASN A 107 -4.35 -7.86 -3.85
C ASN A 107 -4.12 -6.40 -3.45
N SER A 108 -2.98 -6.09 -2.85
CA SER A 108 -2.64 -4.74 -2.41
C SER A 108 -2.50 -3.76 -3.59
N VAL A 109 -1.99 -4.23 -4.74
CA VAL A 109 -1.92 -3.41 -5.97
C VAL A 109 -3.32 -3.06 -6.47
N VAL A 110 -4.22 -4.03 -6.57
CA VAL A 110 -5.59 -3.80 -7.05
C VAL A 110 -6.38 -2.91 -6.08
N GLU A 111 -6.22 -3.10 -4.76
CA GLU A 111 -6.84 -2.25 -3.74
C GLU A 111 -6.39 -0.79 -3.85
N ALA A 112 -5.09 -0.55 -4.04
CA ALA A 112 -4.53 0.78 -4.21
C ALA A 112 -5.04 1.46 -5.49
N ILE A 113 -5.07 0.72 -6.60
CA ILE A 113 -5.60 1.22 -7.88
C ILE A 113 -7.08 1.56 -7.74
N ALA A 114 -7.89 0.64 -7.17
CA ALA A 114 -9.32 0.86 -6.97
C ALA A 114 -9.61 2.07 -6.07
N ALA A 115 -8.75 2.32 -5.08
CA ALA A 115 -8.82 3.50 -4.21
C ALA A 115 -8.28 4.79 -4.85
N GLY A 116 -7.58 4.71 -5.98
CA GLY A 116 -6.97 5.89 -6.62
C GLY A 116 -5.65 6.33 -5.98
N VAL A 117 -4.96 5.44 -5.24
CA VAL A 117 -3.77 5.77 -4.45
C VAL A 117 -2.48 5.35 -5.19
N PRO A 118 -1.58 6.28 -5.53
CA PRO A 118 -0.29 5.95 -6.16
C PRO A 118 0.65 5.23 -5.17
N MET A 119 1.65 4.52 -5.70
CA MET A 119 2.44 3.57 -4.92
C MET A 119 3.94 3.86 -4.89
N VAL A 120 4.58 3.61 -3.76
CA VAL A 120 6.01 3.30 -3.71
C VAL A 120 6.14 1.78 -3.73
N THR A 121 6.83 1.24 -4.74
CA THR A 121 6.96 -0.21 -4.92
C THR A 121 8.21 -0.72 -4.21
N TRP A 122 8.01 -1.74 -3.37
CA TRP A 122 9.08 -2.42 -2.64
C TRP A 122 8.88 -3.94 -2.67
N PRO A 123 9.03 -4.59 -3.83
CA PRO A 123 8.82 -6.02 -3.96
C PRO A 123 9.82 -6.84 -3.11
N LEU A 124 9.37 -7.98 -2.59
CA LEU A 124 10.14 -8.84 -1.69
C LEU A 124 10.31 -10.27 -2.23
N ALA A 125 9.27 -10.86 -2.81
CA ALA A 125 9.28 -12.24 -3.33
C ALA A 125 8.12 -12.47 -4.32
N ALA A 126 7.98 -13.70 -4.83
CA ALA A 126 6.89 -14.10 -5.74
C ALA A 126 6.76 -13.16 -6.97
N GLU A 127 5.58 -13.02 -7.54
CA GLU A 127 5.37 -12.19 -8.72
C GLU A 127 5.48 -10.67 -8.47
N GLN A 128 5.79 -10.24 -7.24
CA GLN A 128 5.81 -8.84 -6.82
C GLN A 128 6.74 -7.96 -7.66
N PHE A 129 7.87 -8.49 -8.12
CA PHE A 129 8.80 -7.75 -9.00
C PHE A 129 8.21 -7.51 -10.40
N PHE A 130 7.36 -8.41 -10.89
CA PHE A 130 6.61 -8.19 -12.14
C PHE A 130 5.50 -7.17 -11.91
N ASN A 131 4.78 -7.27 -10.79
CA ASN A 131 3.75 -6.31 -10.40
C ASN A 131 4.34 -4.90 -10.26
N GLU A 132 5.55 -4.77 -9.69
CA GLU A 132 6.29 -3.50 -9.66
C GLU A 132 6.44 -2.92 -11.06
N LYS A 133 6.89 -3.70 -12.06
CA LYS A 133 7.09 -3.18 -13.42
C LYS A 133 5.78 -2.78 -14.09
N LEU A 134 4.69 -3.49 -13.82
CA LEU A 134 3.36 -3.08 -14.24
C LEU A 134 3.01 -1.71 -13.64
N VAL A 135 3.18 -1.53 -12.33
CA VAL A 135 2.88 -0.29 -11.62
C VAL A 135 3.76 0.87 -12.08
N SER A 136 5.08 0.68 -12.14
CA SER A 136 6.06 1.76 -12.34
C SER A 136 6.29 2.10 -13.82
N LYS A 137 6.28 1.12 -14.73
CA LYS A 137 6.64 1.31 -16.14
C LYS A 137 5.44 1.38 -17.08
N VAL A 138 4.45 0.52 -16.85
CA VAL A 138 3.29 0.39 -17.75
C VAL A 138 2.20 1.37 -17.34
N LEU A 139 1.70 1.26 -16.11
CA LEU A 139 0.64 2.12 -15.59
C LEU A 139 1.16 3.51 -15.19
N ARG A 140 2.45 3.59 -14.82
CA ARG A 140 3.13 4.83 -14.39
C ARG A 140 2.44 5.50 -13.19
N VAL A 141 2.01 4.67 -12.25
CA VAL A 141 1.31 5.09 -11.02
C VAL A 141 2.12 4.82 -9.76
N GLY A 142 3.43 4.62 -9.90
CA GLY A 142 4.30 4.43 -8.76
C GLY A 142 5.79 4.59 -9.04
N VAL A 143 6.54 4.65 -7.94
CA VAL A 143 7.99 4.88 -7.90
C VAL A 143 8.66 3.67 -7.24
N GLU A 144 9.71 3.16 -7.88
CA GLU A 144 10.50 2.06 -7.35
C GLU A 144 11.41 2.56 -6.22
N VAL A 145 11.33 1.93 -5.05
CA VAL A 145 12.23 2.25 -3.94
C VAL A 145 13.66 1.72 -4.18
N GLY A 146 13.81 0.78 -5.13
CA GLY A 146 15.10 0.25 -5.56
C GLY A 146 15.49 -1.10 -4.97
N ALA A 147 14.53 -1.87 -4.44
CA ALA A 147 14.77 -3.26 -4.03
C ALA A 147 15.09 -4.16 -5.24
N ARG A 148 16.15 -4.97 -5.16
CA ARG A 148 16.61 -5.84 -6.27
C ARG A 148 16.70 -7.31 -5.93
N ARG A 149 16.60 -7.68 -4.64
CA ARG A 149 16.78 -9.05 -4.17
C ARG A 149 15.46 -9.71 -3.79
N TRP A 150 15.26 -10.92 -4.29
CA TRP A 150 14.16 -11.81 -3.92
C TRP A 150 14.44 -12.47 -2.57
N VAL A 151 14.02 -11.84 -1.48
CA VAL A 151 14.18 -12.37 -0.12
C VAL A 151 12.91 -12.13 0.66
N ARG A 152 12.14 -13.19 0.89
CA ARG A 152 10.83 -13.13 1.57
C ARG A 152 10.90 -12.56 3.00
N LEU A 153 12.01 -12.82 3.70
CA LEU A 153 12.15 -12.59 5.13
C LEU A 153 12.86 -11.28 5.51
N VAL A 154 13.50 -10.61 4.55
CA VAL A 154 14.28 -9.39 4.82
C VAL A 154 14.14 -8.34 3.69
N GLY A 155 13.72 -8.76 2.49
CA GLY A 155 13.87 -7.93 1.30
C GLY A 155 15.33 -7.64 0.96
N ASP A 156 15.53 -6.67 0.06
CA ASP A 156 16.84 -6.06 -0.17
C ASP A 156 17.13 -4.99 0.90
N PHE A 157 18.41 -4.69 1.11
CA PHE A 157 18.79 -3.60 2.02
C PHE A 157 18.68 -2.25 1.30
N VAL A 158 17.68 -1.46 1.67
CA VAL A 158 17.37 -0.15 1.09
C VAL A 158 17.67 0.94 2.10
N ARG A 159 18.53 1.88 1.70
CA ARG A 159 18.93 3.00 2.56
C ARG A 159 17.82 4.03 2.72
N LYS A 160 17.84 4.75 3.83
CA LYS A 160 16.91 5.82 4.18
C LYS A 160 16.78 6.88 3.08
N GLU A 161 17.87 7.21 2.36
CA GLU A 161 17.82 8.23 1.30
C GLU A 161 16.95 7.77 0.13
N ALA A 162 16.94 6.47 -0.17
CA ALA A 162 16.08 5.91 -1.21
C ALA A 162 14.61 5.88 -0.77
N VAL A 163 14.36 5.53 0.49
CA VAL A 163 13.01 5.58 1.09
C VAL A 163 12.48 7.01 1.07
N GLU A 164 13.23 7.96 1.64
CA GLU A 164 12.89 9.37 1.68
C GLU A 164 12.57 9.90 0.27
N LYS A 165 13.46 9.66 -0.69
CA LYS A 165 13.28 10.11 -2.08
C LYS A 165 12.02 9.53 -2.70
N ALA A 166 11.77 8.22 -2.56
CA ALA A 166 10.62 7.58 -3.16
C ALA A 166 9.30 8.06 -2.55
N VAL A 167 9.25 8.19 -1.21
CA VAL A 167 8.10 8.74 -0.48
C VAL A 167 7.83 10.18 -0.93
N ARG A 168 8.85 11.03 -0.96
CA ARG A 168 8.71 12.42 -1.41
C ARG A 168 8.24 12.51 -2.85
N GLU A 169 8.78 11.69 -3.75
CA GLU A 169 8.40 11.70 -5.16
C GLU A 169 6.91 11.37 -5.37
N VAL A 170 6.39 10.36 -4.66
CA VAL A 170 4.97 9.98 -4.75
C VAL A 170 4.05 11.03 -4.13
N MET A 171 4.46 11.63 -3.02
CA MET A 171 3.60 12.55 -2.26
C MET A 171 3.63 13.98 -2.81
N VAL A 172 4.82 14.52 -3.06
CA VAL A 172 5.05 15.94 -3.37
C VAL A 172 6.05 16.19 -4.51
N GLY A 173 6.50 15.14 -5.19
CA GLY A 173 7.42 15.24 -6.33
C GLY A 173 6.79 15.84 -7.57
N GLU A 174 7.61 16.10 -8.59
CA GLU A 174 7.17 16.71 -9.85
C GLU A 174 6.09 15.88 -10.54
N ARG A 175 6.15 14.55 -10.40
CA ARG A 175 5.19 13.61 -11.01
C ARG A 175 4.05 13.19 -10.09
N ALA A 176 4.01 13.68 -8.85
CA ALA A 176 3.01 13.27 -7.86
C ALA A 176 1.57 13.49 -8.35
N GLU A 177 1.30 14.66 -8.95
CA GLU A 177 -0.03 14.99 -9.46
C GLU A 177 -0.40 14.18 -10.71
N GLU A 178 0.58 13.92 -11.59
CA GLU A 178 0.40 13.03 -12.76
C GLU A 178 0.00 11.63 -12.30
N MET A 179 0.72 11.08 -11.31
CA MET A 179 0.45 9.77 -10.73
C MET A 179 -0.93 9.72 -10.07
N ARG A 180 -1.29 10.71 -9.23
CA ARG A 180 -2.62 10.77 -8.61
C ARG A 180 -3.76 10.82 -9.63
N SER A 181 -3.63 11.68 -10.64
CA SER A 181 -4.59 11.77 -11.75
C SER A 181 -4.74 10.44 -12.49
N MET A 182 -3.61 9.78 -12.81
CA MET A 182 -3.62 8.50 -13.50
C MET A 182 -4.24 7.39 -12.64
N THR A 183 -3.85 7.25 -11.37
CA THR A 183 -4.44 6.23 -10.49
C THR A 183 -5.92 6.50 -10.26
N GLY A 184 -6.34 7.77 -10.14
CA GLY A 184 -7.75 8.14 -10.04
C GLY A 184 -8.58 7.68 -11.26
N LYS A 185 -8.04 7.83 -12.47
CA LYS A 185 -8.66 7.31 -13.71
C LYS A 185 -8.76 5.79 -13.70
N LEU A 186 -7.67 5.11 -13.36
CA LEU A 186 -7.65 3.64 -13.27
C LEU A 186 -8.62 3.12 -12.21
N GLY A 187 -8.72 3.77 -11.05
CA GLY A 187 -9.69 3.44 -10.01
C GLY A 187 -11.13 3.65 -10.48
N GLY A 188 -11.39 4.71 -11.25
CA GLY A 188 -12.68 4.90 -11.93
C GLY A 188 -13.02 3.75 -12.88
N MET A 189 -12.08 3.36 -13.74
CA MET A 189 -12.25 2.22 -14.66
C MET A 189 -12.48 0.90 -13.92
N ALA A 190 -11.75 0.67 -12.81
CA ALA A 190 -11.90 -0.52 -11.99
C ALA A 190 -13.30 -0.62 -11.37
N ARG A 191 -13.85 0.50 -10.88
CA ARG A 191 -15.23 0.55 -10.38
C ARG A 191 -16.25 0.31 -11.49
N SER A 192 -16.13 0.99 -12.63
CA SER A 192 -17.05 0.81 -13.76
C SER A 192 -17.01 -0.60 -14.36
N ALA A 193 -15.89 -1.33 -14.24
CA ALA A 193 -15.83 -2.73 -14.67
C ALA A 193 -16.72 -3.67 -13.83
N LEU A 194 -17.04 -3.29 -12.60
CA LEU A 194 -17.84 -4.06 -11.64
C LEU A 194 -19.29 -3.55 -11.50
N GLU A 195 -19.61 -2.37 -12.04
CA GLU A 195 -20.97 -1.83 -12.08
C GLU A 195 -21.88 -2.62 -13.02
N GLU A 196 -23.20 -2.40 -12.92
CA GLU A 196 -24.17 -3.04 -13.82
C GLU A 196 -23.85 -2.73 -15.28
N GLY A 197 -23.69 -3.79 -16.09
CA GLY A 197 -23.25 -3.69 -17.49
C GLY A 197 -21.74 -3.54 -17.69
N GLY A 198 -20.95 -3.46 -16.62
CA GLY A 198 -19.49 -3.43 -16.62
C GLY A 198 -18.84 -4.71 -17.16
N SER A 199 -17.63 -4.60 -17.70
CA SER A 199 -16.97 -5.72 -18.40
C SER A 199 -16.72 -6.93 -17.49
N SER A 200 -16.13 -6.74 -16.32
CA SER A 200 -15.79 -7.85 -15.42
C SER A 200 -17.03 -8.52 -14.84
N LEU A 201 -18.08 -7.75 -14.54
CA LEU A 201 -19.34 -8.33 -14.08
C LEU A 201 -20.00 -9.17 -15.19
N ARG A 202 -20.02 -8.67 -16.44
CA ARG A 202 -20.54 -9.43 -17.59
C ARG A 202 -19.75 -10.72 -17.84
N ASP A 203 -18.42 -10.65 -17.81
CA ASP A 203 -17.57 -11.82 -18.04
C ASP A 203 -17.79 -12.89 -16.96
N LEU A 204 -17.96 -12.47 -15.70
CA LEU A 204 -18.29 -13.37 -14.60
C LEU A 204 -19.69 -13.98 -14.76
N SER A 205 -20.71 -13.19 -15.11
CA SER A 205 -22.06 -13.67 -15.39
C SER A 205 -22.06 -14.70 -16.52
N TRP A 206 -21.37 -14.39 -17.62
CA TRP A 206 -21.23 -15.28 -18.76
C TRP A 206 -20.57 -16.61 -18.37
N PHE A 207 -19.49 -16.56 -17.59
CA PHE A 207 -18.82 -17.77 -17.07
C PHE A 207 -19.75 -18.63 -16.22
N ILE A 208 -20.52 -18.02 -15.32
CA ILE A 208 -21.48 -18.73 -14.47
C ILE A 208 -22.58 -19.39 -15.31
N GLU A 209 -23.13 -18.66 -16.28
CA GLU A 209 -24.15 -19.18 -17.20
C GLU A 209 -23.64 -20.37 -18.03
N GLU A 210 -22.43 -20.25 -18.59
CA GLU A 210 -21.80 -21.35 -19.33
C GLU A 210 -21.63 -22.59 -18.44
N PHE A 211 -21.14 -22.40 -17.21
CA PHE A 211 -20.94 -23.50 -16.27
C PHE A 211 -22.26 -24.19 -15.86
N ILE A 212 -23.31 -23.42 -15.63
CA ILE A 212 -24.66 -23.95 -15.34
C ILE A 212 -25.20 -24.72 -16.54
N SER A 213 -24.97 -24.23 -17.76
CA SER A 213 -25.44 -24.88 -18.98
C SER A 213 -24.81 -26.28 -19.17
N LYS A 214 -23.53 -26.44 -18.82
CA LYS A 214 -22.79 -27.71 -18.92
C LYS A 214 -23.17 -28.74 -17.87
N LYS A 215 -23.78 -28.33 -16.74
CA LYS A 215 -24.28 -29.26 -15.71
C LYS A 215 -25.63 -29.91 -16.07
N LYS A 216 -26.35 -29.33 -17.04
CA LYS A 216 -27.66 -29.82 -17.52
C LYS A 216 -27.55 -30.73 -18.74
N ALA A 217 -26.35 -30.91 -19.29
CA ALA A 217 -26.02 -31.85 -20.36
C ALA A 217 -25.41 -33.12 -19.77
#